data_AF-A0A7V5KQL2-F1
#
_entry.id   AF-A0A7V5KQL2-F1
#
_cell.length_a   1.000
_cell.length_b   1.000
_cell.length_c   1.000
_cell.angle_alpha   90.00
_cell.angle_beta   90.00
_cell.angle_gamma   90.00
#
_symmetry.space_group_name_H-M   'P 1'
#
loop_
_entity.id
_entity.type
_entity.pdbx_description
1 polymer ?
#
loop_
_entity_poly.entity_id
_entity_poly.type
_entity_poly.pdbx_seq_one_letter_code
_entity_poly.pdbx_strand_id
1 'polypeptide(L)'
;MEKIFPLSKNACTLVALVQSMSIVFVGIALAREPGLPGDEEFIYLPRLRAYQAADSEFYAQFLRLCDLEVAKLKDENSKDPFFIDSYGIRALCAAYDMTGNKKYLDAARSWSERMVRFQEKMIPAGAYYMNYGRKPGEPKGDWYVADCSSIAMGVLATAVRCNGTEQKRFLNSVQHFASLVMKNYVRPSGGVTDGLWPEFDEEWWCSSALFGSLSFLLYKNMGDERYLNVALGVVDWLNKLDLSNVQQPLPLSRQGPAMPMYVLEAYSAGWQYMSKDSARRKPRLLKSCGA
;
A
#
# COMPACT_ATOMS: atom_id res chain seq x y z
N MET A 1 1.96 15.40 -21.81
CA MET A 1 2.64 15.90 -20.60
C MET A 1 1.74 16.87 -19.83
N GLU A 2 0.60 16.36 -19.34
CA GLU A 2 -0.32 17.03 -18.41
C GLU A 2 -1.34 15.95 -18.02
N LYS A 3 -1.27 15.45 -16.78
CA LYS A 3 -2.25 14.66 -16.00
C LYS A 3 -1.52 13.85 -14.92
N ILE A 4 -0.76 14.54 -14.07
CA ILE A 4 -0.72 14.09 -12.67
C ILE A 4 -2.11 14.49 -12.16
N PHE A 5 -2.97 13.50 -11.93
CA PHE A 5 -4.31 13.75 -11.42
C PHE A 5 -4.17 14.54 -10.12
N PRO A 6 -4.74 15.75 -10.02
CA PRO A 6 -4.81 16.43 -8.73
C PRO A 6 -5.68 15.55 -7.83
N LEU A 7 -5.04 14.83 -6.92
CA LEU A 7 -5.74 14.10 -5.87
C LEU A 7 -6.67 15.11 -5.19
N SER A 8 -7.95 14.76 -5.07
CA SER A 8 -8.89 15.60 -4.33
C SER A 8 -8.34 15.82 -2.91
N LYS A 9 -8.59 16.99 -2.30
CA LYS A 9 -8.11 17.29 -0.93
C LYS A 9 -8.50 16.18 0.07
N ASN A 10 -9.66 15.55 -0.15
CA ASN A 10 -10.17 14.46 0.68
C ASN A 10 -9.39 13.15 0.45
N ALA A 11 -9.02 12.83 -0.79
CA ALA A 11 -8.18 11.67 -1.11
C ALA A 11 -6.76 11.83 -0.53
N CYS A 12 -6.14 13.00 -0.67
CA CYS A 12 -4.85 13.29 -0.03
C CYS A 12 -4.92 13.11 1.49
N THR A 13 -5.99 13.60 2.12
CA THR A 13 -6.18 13.49 3.57
C THR A 13 -6.36 12.03 3.99
N LEU A 14 -7.17 11.25 3.27
CA LEU A 14 -7.39 9.83 3.58
C LEU A 14 -6.14 8.98 3.32
N VAL A 15 -5.42 9.19 2.22
CA VAL A 15 -4.14 8.51 1.92
C VAL A 15 -3.13 8.84 3.02
N ALA A 16 -2.97 10.12 3.36
CA ALA A 16 -2.10 10.54 4.45
C ALA A 16 -2.53 9.94 5.78
N LEU A 17 -3.83 9.84 6.09
CA LEU A 17 -4.32 9.27 7.34
C LEU A 17 -4.11 7.75 7.40
N VAL A 18 -4.38 7.01 6.32
CA VAL A 18 -4.22 5.55 6.25
C VAL A 18 -2.75 5.14 6.24
N GLN A 19 -1.90 5.89 5.54
CA GLN A 19 -0.45 5.70 5.60
C GLN A 19 0.11 6.10 6.96
N SER A 20 -0.37 7.21 7.54
CA SER A 20 -0.03 7.59 8.91
C SER A 20 -0.52 6.56 9.92
N MET A 21 -1.67 5.91 9.71
CA MET A 21 -2.14 4.81 10.54
C MET A 21 -1.25 3.58 10.39
N SER A 22 -0.78 3.27 9.18
CA SER A 22 0.19 2.18 8.98
C SER A 22 1.49 2.47 9.74
N ILE A 23 1.95 3.73 9.73
CA ILE A 23 3.11 4.20 10.49
C ILE A 23 2.84 4.24 12.01
N VAL A 24 1.66 4.67 12.44
CA VAL A 24 1.25 4.77 13.85
C VAL A 24 1.01 3.39 14.45
N PHE A 25 0.41 2.45 13.73
CA PHE A 25 0.29 1.06 14.17
C PHE A 25 1.65 0.37 14.25
N VAL A 26 2.59 0.69 13.34
CA VAL A 26 3.98 0.25 13.47
C VAL A 26 4.66 0.91 14.67
N GLY A 27 4.44 2.20 14.92
CA GLY A 27 4.94 2.90 16.11
C GLY A 27 4.39 2.33 17.42
N ILE A 28 3.10 2.01 17.47
CA ILE A 28 2.43 1.39 18.63
C ILE A 28 2.88 -0.07 18.81
N ALA A 29 3.09 -0.82 17.73
CA ALA A 29 3.64 -2.17 17.79
C ALA A 29 5.10 -2.18 18.29
N LEU A 30 5.91 -1.19 17.88
CA LEU A 30 7.29 -1.01 18.35
C LEU A 30 7.35 -0.52 19.81
N ALA A 31 6.40 0.30 20.26
CA ALA A 31 6.30 0.76 21.65
C ALA A 31 5.83 -0.33 22.62
N ARG A 32 5.35 -1.47 22.12
CA ARG A 32 4.89 -2.62 22.91
C ARG A 32 5.94 -3.75 23.04
N GLU A 33 7.18 -3.57 22.57
CA GLU A 33 8.24 -4.54 22.89
C GLU A 33 8.55 -4.51 24.40
N PRO A 34 8.30 -5.61 25.14
CA PRO A 34 8.66 -5.67 26.56
C PRO A 34 10.18 -5.78 26.68
N GLY A 35 10.83 -4.75 27.23
CA GLY A 35 12.29 -4.76 27.43
C GLY A 35 12.98 -3.39 27.57
N LEU A 36 12.27 -2.27 27.54
CA LEU A 36 12.87 -0.98 27.90
C LEU A 36 12.96 -0.86 29.44
N PRO A 37 14.16 -0.68 30.03
CA PRO A 37 14.31 -0.61 31.47
C PRO A 37 13.94 0.78 32.01
N GLY A 38 13.12 0.79 33.07
CA GLY A 38 13.38 1.57 34.30
C GLY A 38 12.84 3.00 34.41
N ASP A 39 11.77 3.12 35.19
CA ASP A 39 11.61 4.09 36.30
C ASP A 39 11.37 5.59 36.00
N GLU A 40 10.18 5.95 35.51
CA GLU A 40 9.56 7.26 35.80
C GLU A 40 8.01 7.15 35.87
N GLU A 41 7.48 6.61 36.97
CA GLU A 41 6.04 6.30 37.10
C GLU A 41 5.14 7.51 37.48
N PHE A 42 5.68 8.72 37.63
CA PHE A 42 4.89 9.86 38.18
C PHE A 42 4.60 11.05 37.24
N ILE A 43 4.97 10.98 35.96
CA ILE A 43 4.68 12.05 34.96
C ILE A 43 3.66 11.60 33.88
N TYR A 44 3.14 10.38 33.97
CA TYR A 44 2.37 9.76 32.88
C TYR A 44 0.85 9.95 32.93
N LEU A 45 0.23 10.28 34.06
CA LEU A 45 -1.24 10.29 34.17
C LEU A 45 -1.95 11.38 33.33
N PRO A 46 -1.48 12.65 33.28
CA PRO A 46 -2.06 13.66 32.39
C PRO A 46 -1.78 13.36 30.91
N ARG A 47 -0.60 12.79 30.59
CA ARG A 47 -0.24 12.37 29.23
C ARG A 47 -1.07 11.18 28.78
N LEU A 48 -1.37 10.21 29.65
CA LEU A 48 -2.26 9.09 29.34
C LEU A 48 -3.69 9.56 29.08
N ARG A 49 -4.22 10.53 29.83
CA ARG A 49 -5.56 11.08 29.57
C ARG A 49 -5.61 11.92 28.29
N ALA A 50 -4.58 12.72 28.01
CA ALA A 50 -4.48 13.44 26.75
C ALA A 50 -4.28 12.49 25.55
N TYR A 51 -3.53 11.40 25.74
CA TYR A 51 -3.36 10.34 24.75
C TYR A 51 -4.68 9.58 24.53
N GLN A 52 -5.39 9.19 25.60
CA GLN A 52 -6.71 8.55 25.53
C GLN A 52 -7.80 9.46 24.93
N ALA A 53 -7.77 10.77 25.22
CA ALA A 53 -8.69 11.74 24.64
C ALA A 53 -8.37 12.00 23.16
N ALA A 54 -7.08 12.19 22.82
CA ALA A 54 -6.62 12.30 21.45
C ALA A 54 -6.91 11.02 20.65
N ASP A 55 -6.78 9.85 21.28
CA ASP A 55 -7.15 8.56 20.73
C ASP A 55 -8.66 8.49 20.46
N SER A 56 -9.50 9.02 21.37
CA SER A 56 -10.96 9.00 21.18
C SER A 56 -11.42 9.93 20.05
N GLU A 57 -10.82 11.12 19.92
CA GLU A 57 -11.12 12.06 18.85
C GLU A 57 -10.61 11.56 17.50
N PHE A 58 -9.37 11.04 17.46
CA PHE A 58 -8.80 10.41 16.28
C PHE A 58 -9.65 9.23 15.82
N TYR A 59 -10.04 8.34 16.74
CA TYR A 59 -10.89 7.20 16.44
C TYR A 59 -12.24 7.63 15.85
N ALA A 60 -12.88 8.63 16.45
CA ALA A 60 -14.14 9.17 15.94
C ALA A 60 -13.97 9.80 14.55
N GLN A 61 -12.88 10.52 14.31
CA GLN A 61 -12.58 11.11 13.00
C GLN A 61 -12.30 10.03 11.94
N PHE A 62 -11.52 9.00 12.28
CA PHE A 62 -11.23 7.88 11.41
C PHE A 62 -12.51 7.15 10.99
N LEU A 63 -13.40 6.84 11.94
CA LEU A 63 -14.68 6.20 11.62
C LEU A 63 -15.60 7.10 10.78
N ARG A 64 -15.60 8.42 11.01
CA ARG A 64 -16.33 9.36 10.14
C ARG A 64 -15.81 9.32 8.71
N LEU A 65 -14.49 9.27 8.51
CA LEU A 65 -13.90 9.14 7.18
C LEU A 65 -14.24 7.80 6.53
N CYS A 66 -14.25 6.71 7.30
CA CYS A 66 -14.70 5.39 6.81
C CYS A 66 -16.17 5.41 6.40
N ASP A 67 -17.03 6.11 7.14
CA ASP A 67 -18.45 6.26 6.80
C ASP A 67 -18.65 7.03 5.49
N LEU A 68 -17.87 8.10 5.28
CA LEU A 68 -17.84 8.84 4.02
C LEU A 68 -17.34 7.98 2.86
N GLU A 69 -16.31 7.17 3.09
CA GLU A 69 -15.77 6.26 2.06
C GLU A 69 -16.79 5.18 1.68
N VAL A 70 -17.51 4.61 2.65
CA VAL A 70 -18.62 3.68 2.37
C VAL A 70 -19.69 4.34 1.49
N ALA A 71 -20.02 5.62 1.73
CA ALA A 71 -20.96 6.36 0.90
C ALA A 71 -20.41 6.61 -0.51
N LYS A 72 -19.13 7.00 -0.62
CA LYS A 72 -18.44 7.23 -1.89
C LYS A 72 -18.41 5.97 -2.77
N LEU A 73 -18.10 4.82 -2.20
CA LEU A 73 -17.98 3.56 -2.95
C LEU A 73 -19.30 3.08 -3.58
N LYS A 74 -20.44 3.60 -3.12
CA LYS A 74 -21.76 3.36 -3.71
C LYS A 74 -22.03 4.21 -4.96
N ASP A 75 -21.24 5.25 -5.20
CA ASP A 75 -21.36 6.05 -6.41
C ASP A 75 -20.70 5.33 -7.59
N GLU A 76 -21.52 4.67 -8.40
CA GLU A 76 -21.08 3.98 -9.62
C GLU A 76 -20.56 4.95 -10.70
N ASN A 77 -20.83 6.26 -10.57
CA ASN A 77 -20.35 7.26 -11.52
C ASN A 77 -18.94 7.77 -11.19
N SER A 78 -18.37 7.38 -10.04
CA SER A 78 -17.03 7.78 -9.64
C SER A 78 -16.02 7.48 -10.75
N LYS A 79 -15.26 8.52 -11.13
CA LYS A 79 -14.15 8.45 -12.09
C LYS A 79 -12.80 8.40 -11.40
N ASP A 80 -12.80 8.22 -10.09
CA ASP A 80 -11.57 8.16 -9.33
C ASP A 80 -10.77 6.91 -9.71
N PRO A 81 -9.43 7.05 -9.87
CA PRO A 81 -8.52 5.92 -9.92
C PRO A 81 -8.75 4.90 -8.82
N PHE A 82 -8.79 3.60 -9.16
CA PHE A 82 -9.01 2.54 -8.17
C PHE A 82 -7.84 2.36 -7.19
N PHE A 83 -6.64 2.82 -7.52
CA PHE A 83 -5.55 2.84 -6.54
C PHE A 83 -5.86 3.77 -5.37
N ILE A 84 -6.60 4.86 -5.57
CA ILE A 84 -7.03 5.77 -4.50
C ILE A 84 -8.04 5.07 -3.60
N ASP A 85 -9.07 4.48 -4.20
CA ASP A 85 -10.09 3.72 -3.47
C ASP A 85 -9.44 2.62 -2.61
N SER A 86 -8.36 1.98 -3.08
CA SER A 86 -7.67 0.92 -2.35
C SER A 86 -7.15 1.34 -0.96
N TYR A 87 -6.82 2.62 -0.75
CA TYR A 87 -6.47 3.13 0.59
C TYR A 87 -7.71 3.19 1.48
N GLY A 88 -8.84 3.66 0.93
CA GLY A 88 -10.14 3.60 1.56
C GLY A 88 -10.51 2.18 1.97
N ILE A 89 -10.39 1.21 1.06
CA ILE A 89 -10.68 -0.21 1.35
C ILE A 89 -9.86 -0.75 2.52
N ARG A 90 -8.57 -0.43 2.58
CA ARG A 90 -7.70 -0.81 3.70
C ARG A 90 -8.15 -0.16 5.01
N ALA A 91 -8.57 1.10 4.96
CA ALA A 91 -9.17 1.79 6.10
C ALA A 91 -10.45 1.11 6.58
N LEU A 92 -11.36 0.76 5.66
CA LEU A 92 -12.60 0.06 5.98
C LEU A 92 -12.33 -1.30 6.62
N CYS A 93 -11.33 -2.04 6.14
CA CYS A 93 -10.91 -3.29 6.75
C CYS A 93 -10.40 -3.09 8.20
N ALA A 94 -9.62 -2.05 8.46
CA ALA A 94 -9.20 -1.71 9.83
C ALA A 94 -10.39 -1.27 10.71
N ALA A 95 -11.31 -0.46 10.17
CA ALA A 95 -12.52 -0.06 10.88
C ALA A 95 -13.41 -1.26 11.24
N TYR A 96 -13.49 -2.27 10.36
CA TYR A 96 -14.15 -3.53 10.66
C TYR A 96 -13.48 -4.26 11.83
N ASP A 97 -12.15 -4.40 11.83
CA ASP A 97 -11.43 -5.07 12.93
C ASP A 97 -11.63 -4.34 14.27
N MET A 98 -11.69 -3.00 14.23
CA MET A 98 -11.85 -2.16 15.41
C MET A 98 -13.27 -2.20 15.99
N THR A 99 -14.29 -2.38 15.15
CA THR A 99 -15.70 -2.18 15.56
C THR A 99 -16.57 -3.44 15.47
N GLY A 100 -16.17 -4.44 14.68
CA GLY A 100 -17.03 -5.54 14.25
C GLY A 100 -18.17 -5.14 13.31
N ASN A 101 -18.25 -3.87 12.88
CA ASN A 101 -19.37 -3.39 12.08
C ASN A 101 -19.27 -3.87 10.62
N LYS A 102 -20.14 -4.81 10.26
CA LYS A 102 -20.15 -5.46 8.94
C LYS A 102 -20.28 -4.49 7.76
N LYS A 103 -20.85 -3.29 7.95
CA LYS A 103 -20.98 -2.30 6.87
C LYS A 103 -19.65 -1.98 6.19
N TYR A 104 -18.55 -1.96 6.96
CA TYR A 104 -17.22 -1.67 6.43
C TYR A 104 -16.66 -2.84 5.62
N LEU A 105 -16.78 -4.06 6.15
CA LEU A 105 -16.34 -5.26 5.42
C LEU A 105 -17.19 -5.51 4.17
N ASP A 106 -18.50 -5.29 4.23
CA ASP A 106 -19.39 -5.49 3.07
C ASP A 106 -19.08 -4.50 1.94
N ALA A 107 -18.73 -3.25 2.26
CA ALA A 107 -18.24 -2.29 1.28
C ALA A 107 -16.90 -2.74 0.65
N ALA A 108 -15.95 -3.19 1.47
CA ALA A 108 -14.68 -3.73 1.01
C ALA A 108 -14.83 -4.97 0.10
N ARG A 109 -15.75 -5.88 0.45
CA ARG A 109 -16.12 -7.06 -0.33
C ARG A 109 -16.72 -6.68 -1.68
N SER A 110 -17.67 -5.76 -1.70
CA SER A 110 -18.31 -5.30 -2.94
C SER A 110 -17.30 -4.66 -3.90
N TRP A 111 -16.38 -3.85 -3.38
CA TRP A 111 -15.32 -3.27 -4.19
C TRP A 111 -14.34 -4.33 -4.72
N SER A 112 -13.90 -5.26 -3.86
CA SER A 112 -12.95 -6.33 -4.24
C SER A 112 -13.55 -7.27 -5.29
N GLU A 113 -14.83 -7.59 -5.15
CA GLU A 113 -15.61 -8.34 -6.14
C GLU A 113 -15.55 -7.69 -7.52
N ARG A 114 -15.76 -6.37 -7.57
CA ARG A 114 -15.67 -5.59 -8.79
C ARG A 114 -14.26 -5.62 -9.39
N MET A 115 -13.22 -5.54 -8.56
CA MET A 115 -11.83 -5.62 -9.03
C MET A 115 -11.51 -6.97 -9.66
N VAL A 116 -11.96 -8.08 -9.06
CA VAL A 116 -11.78 -9.43 -9.63
C VAL A 116 -12.46 -9.55 -10.99
N ARG A 117 -13.72 -9.10 -11.12
CA ARG A 117 -14.43 -9.12 -12.41
C ARG A 117 -13.74 -8.30 -13.50
N PHE A 118 -13.11 -7.18 -13.14
CA PHE A 118 -12.31 -6.43 -14.09
C PHE A 118 -11.02 -7.16 -14.46
N GLN A 119 -10.29 -7.69 -13.47
CA GLN A 119 -9.05 -8.44 -13.68
C GLN A 119 -9.22 -9.65 -14.62
N GLU A 120 -10.34 -10.36 -14.54
CA GLU A 120 -10.68 -11.50 -15.42
C GLU A 120 -10.67 -11.14 -16.92
N LYS A 121 -10.86 -9.86 -17.24
CA LYS A 121 -10.92 -9.35 -18.61
C LYS A 121 -9.67 -8.54 -18.98
N MET A 122 -8.72 -8.36 -18.07
CA MET A 122 -7.52 -7.57 -18.34
C MET A 122 -6.54 -8.33 -19.22
N ILE A 123 -5.83 -7.59 -20.06
CA ILE A 123 -4.73 -8.08 -20.91
C ILE A 123 -3.48 -7.26 -20.56
N PRO A 124 -2.39 -7.87 -20.05
CA PRO A 124 -2.20 -9.29 -19.80
C PRO A 124 -3.06 -9.83 -18.65
N ALA A 125 -3.27 -11.15 -18.63
CA ALA A 125 -3.99 -11.82 -17.54
C ALA A 125 -3.31 -11.59 -16.19
N GLY A 126 -4.11 -11.34 -15.15
CA GLY A 126 -3.64 -11.01 -13.79
C GLY A 126 -3.48 -9.50 -13.54
N ALA A 127 -3.48 -8.65 -14.57
CA ALA A 127 -3.43 -7.21 -14.41
C ALA A 127 -4.72 -6.66 -13.77
N TYR A 128 -4.62 -5.65 -12.90
CA TYR A 128 -5.80 -4.92 -12.41
C TYR A 128 -6.16 -3.76 -13.34
N TYR A 129 -7.45 -3.50 -13.48
CA TYR A 129 -7.92 -2.27 -14.12
C TYR A 129 -7.75 -1.10 -13.14
N MET A 130 -7.18 0.03 -13.60
CA MET A 130 -6.87 1.17 -12.73
C MET A 130 -7.99 2.21 -12.65
N ASN A 131 -9.08 2.02 -13.41
CA ASN A 131 -10.10 3.03 -13.72
C ASN A 131 -9.65 4.16 -14.68
N TYR A 132 -8.52 3.95 -15.37
CA TYR A 132 -7.96 4.78 -16.44
C TYR A 132 -6.89 3.97 -17.19
N GLY A 133 -6.33 4.55 -18.25
CA GLY A 133 -5.35 3.86 -19.09
C GLY A 133 -5.98 2.67 -19.81
N ARG A 134 -5.31 1.52 -19.74
CA ARG A 134 -5.77 0.25 -20.32
C ARG A 134 -7.03 -0.26 -19.65
N LYS A 135 -8.10 -0.49 -20.42
CA LYS A 135 -9.37 -1.00 -19.91
C LYS A 135 -9.51 -2.53 -20.04
N PRO A 136 -10.46 -3.14 -19.31
CA PRO A 136 -10.83 -4.54 -19.50
C PRO A 136 -11.18 -4.85 -20.97
N GLY A 137 -10.54 -5.88 -21.54
CA GLY A 137 -10.69 -6.30 -22.94
C GLY A 137 -9.80 -5.56 -23.94
N GLU A 138 -9.13 -4.47 -23.53
CA GLU A 138 -8.25 -3.71 -24.42
C GLU A 138 -6.81 -4.25 -24.38
N PRO A 139 -6.17 -4.50 -25.54
CA PRO A 139 -4.80 -5.05 -25.58
C PRO A 139 -3.71 -3.97 -25.47
N LYS A 140 -4.08 -2.68 -25.50
CA LYS A 140 -3.17 -1.53 -25.56
C LYS A 140 -3.58 -0.47 -24.53
N GLY A 141 -2.70 0.49 -24.31
CA GLY A 141 -2.87 1.56 -23.32
C GLY A 141 -1.99 1.34 -22.09
N ASP A 142 -1.83 2.40 -21.33
CA ASP A 142 -0.90 2.42 -20.20
C ASP A 142 -1.40 1.58 -19.03
N TRP A 143 -0.47 0.94 -18.35
CA TRP A 143 -0.76 0.11 -17.18
C TRP A 143 0.41 0.14 -16.20
N TYR A 144 0.15 0.49 -14.94
CA TYR A 144 1.20 0.79 -13.96
C TYR A 144 1.21 -0.24 -12.83
N VAL A 145 2.40 -0.82 -12.57
CA VAL A 145 2.62 -1.82 -11.52
C VAL A 145 2.36 -1.22 -10.13
N ALA A 146 2.80 0.02 -9.90
CA ALA A 146 2.55 0.77 -8.67
C ALA A 146 1.06 0.82 -8.30
N ASP A 147 0.24 1.33 -9.21
CA ASP A 147 -1.19 1.55 -8.98
C ASP A 147 -1.92 0.22 -8.78
N CYS A 148 -1.56 -0.79 -9.58
CA CYS A 148 -2.11 -2.13 -9.45
C CYS A 148 -1.67 -2.84 -8.17
N SER A 149 -0.47 -2.55 -7.66
CA SER A 149 -0.02 -3.07 -6.36
C SER A 149 -0.86 -2.49 -5.21
N SER A 150 -1.23 -1.20 -5.30
CA SER A 150 -2.16 -0.59 -4.33
C SER A 150 -3.53 -1.27 -4.37
N ILE A 151 -4.09 -1.49 -5.57
CA ILE A 151 -5.36 -2.21 -5.76
C ILE A 151 -5.28 -3.62 -5.17
N ALA A 152 -4.20 -4.35 -5.48
CA ALA A 152 -3.95 -5.69 -4.97
C ALA A 152 -3.88 -5.74 -3.44
N MET A 153 -3.26 -4.74 -2.80
CA MET A 153 -3.24 -4.62 -1.33
C MET A 153 -4.64 -4.39 -0.75
N GLY A 154 -5.52 -3.63 -1.43
CA GLY A 154 -6.93 -3.49 -1.04
C GLY A 154 -7.71 -4.81 -1.13
N VAL A 155 -7.51 -5.56 -2.22
CA VAL A 155 -8.13 -6.89 -2.39
C VAL A 155 -7.59 -7.87 -1.34
N LEU A 156 -6.28 -7.88 -1.08
CA LEU A 156 -5.66 -8.72 -0.05
C LEU A 156 -6.19 -8.40 1.35
N ALA A 157 -6.31 -7.11 1.70
CA ALA A 157 -6.86 -6.68 2.99
C ALA A 157 -8.30 -7.18 3.17
N THR A 158 -9.10 -7.20 2.11
CA THR A 158 -10.44 -7.79 2.14
C THR A 158 -10.38 -9.30 2.29
N ALA A 159 -9.55 -9.97 1.49
CA ALA A 159 -9.44 -11.43 1.44
C ALA A 159 -9.12 -12.07 2.80
N VAL A 160 -8.21 -11.47 3.58
CA VAL A 160 -7.79 -12.00 4.89
C VAL A 160 -8.88 -11.88 5.96
N ARG A 161 -9.97 -11.16 5.67
CA ARG A 161 -11.17 -11.00 6.53
C ARG A 161 -12.39 -11.75 5.98
N CYS A 162 -12.28 -12.34 4.79
CA CYS A 162 -13.28 -13.23 4.21
C CYS A 162 -13.01 -14.68 4.63
N ASN A 163 -13.96 -15.58 4.31
CA ASN A 163 -13.83 -17.01 4.56
C ASN A 163 -14.19 -17.84 3.32
N GLY A 164 -13.75 -19.10 3.29
CA GLY A 164 -14.21 -20.10 2.31
C GLY A 164 -13.88 -19.75 0.86
N THR A 165 -14.86 -19.95 -0.03
CA THR A 165 -14.69 -19.75 -1.48
C THR A 165 -14.41 -18.30 -1.86
N GLU A 166 -15.00 -17.35 -1.15
CA GLU A 166 -14.79 -15.92 -1.37
C GLU A 166 -13.34 -15.53 -1.07
N GLN A 167 -12.83 -15.91 0.11
CA GLN A 167 -11.43 -15.71 0.49
C GLN A 167 -10.49 -16.30 -0.56
N LYS A 168 -10.69 -17.56 -0.94
CA LYS A 168 -9.85 -18.24 -1.94
C LYS A 168 -9.82 -17.48 -3.26
N ARG A 169 -10.97 -16.98 -3.72
CA ARG A 169 -11.04 -16.24 -4.99
C ARG A 169 -10.31 -14.90 -4.93
N PHE A 170 -10.46 -14.13 -3.85
CA PHE A 170 -9.72 -12.88 -3.68
C PHE A 170 -8.21 -13.12 -3.52
N LEU A 171 -7.79 -14.14 -2.76
CA LEU A 171 -6.37 -14.50 -2.66
C LEU A 171 -5.78 -14.91 -4.01
N ASN A 172 -6.49 -15.74 -4.78
CA ASN A 172 -6.06 -16.14 -6.12
C ASN A 172 -5.91 -14.93 -7.06
N SER A 173 -6.83 -13.96 -6.97
CA SER A 173 -6.75 -12.71 -7.74
C SER A 173 -5.44 -11.94 -7.46
N VAL A 174 -5.07 -11.80 -6.18
CA VAL A 174 -3.84 -11.13 -5.78
C VAL A 174 -2.61 -11.94 -6.21
N GLN A 175 -2.64 -13.27 -6.07
CA GLN A 175 -1.55 -14.15 -6.48
C GLN A 175 -1.31 -14.14 -8.00
N HIS A 176 -2.37 -14.05 -8.81
CA HIS A 176 -2.25 -13.90 -10.27
C HIS A 176 -1.56 -12.60 -10.65
N PHE A 177 -1.93 -11.49 -10.01
CA PHE A 177 -1.23 -10.22 -10.19
C PHE A 177 0.24 -10.31 -9.76
N ALA A 178 0.51 -10.83 -8.56
CA ALA A 178 1.89 -10.96 -8.08
C ALA A 178 2.74 -11.85 -9.00
N SER A 179 2.18 -12.94 -9.53
CA SER A 179 2.85 -13.82 -10.48
C SER A 179 3.16 -13.11 -11.80
N LEU A 180 2.22 -12.30 -12.31
CA LEU A 180 2.44 -11.45 -13.48
C LEU A 180 3.62 -10.51 -13.25
N VAL A 181 3.67 -9.84 -12.10
CA VAL A 181 4.73 -8.87 -11.79
C VAL A 181 6.09 -9.53 -11.58
N MET A 182 6.14 -10.57 -10.76
CA MET A 182 7.38 -11.32 -10.50
C MET A 182 7.99 -11.90 -11.77
N LYS A 183 7.16 -12.35 -12.72
CA LYS A 183 7.63 -12.95 -13.97
C LYS A 183 8.20 -11.93 -14.96
N ASN A 184 7.62 -10.73 -15.04
CA ASN A 184 7.87 -9.82 -16.17
C ASN A 184 8.51 -8.48 -15.78
N TYR A 185 8.32 -8.02 -14.54
CA TYR A 185 8.63 -6.64 -14.14
C TYR A 185 9.63 -6.55 -12.97
N VAL A 186 9.89 -7.64 -12.24
CA VAL A 186 11.00 -7.70 -11.28
C VAL A 186 12.30 -7.96 -12.03
N ARG A 187 13.32 -7.12 -11.80
CA ARG A 187 14.66 -7.26 -12.42
C ARG A 187 15.65 -7.98 -11.50
N PRO A 188 16.76 -8.53 -12.04
CA PRO A 188 17.78 -9.20 -11.23
C PRO A 188 18.40 -8.33 -10.12
N SER A 189 18.41 -7.01 -10.30
CA SER A 189 18.83 -6.00 -9.33
C SER A 189 17.89 -5.87 -8.12
N GLY A 190 16.68 -6.41 -8.21
CA GLY A 190 15.65 -6.39 -7.17
C GLY A 190 14.61 -5.28 -7.33
N GLY A 191 14.84 -4.30 -8.19
CA GLY A 191 13.87 -3.27 -8.50
C GLY A 191 12.77 -3.78 -9.44
N VAL A 192 11.69 -3.00 -9.48
CA VAL A 192 10.48 -3.31 -10.23
C VAL A 192 10.23 -2.20 -11.23
N THR A 193 10.03 -2.60 -12.49
CA THR A 193 9.75 -1.65 -13.58
C THR A 193 8.35 -1.08 -13.50
N ASP A 194 8.10 0.03 -14.20
CA ASP A 194 6.83 0.73 -14.09
C ASP A 194 5.62 -0.03 -14.68
N GLY A 195 5.85 -0.92 -15.64
CA GLY A 195 4.81 -1.76 -16.24
C GLY A 195 4.74 -1.56 -17.74
N LEU A 196 3.57 -1.17 -18.25
CA LEU A 196 3.33 -0.91 -19.67
C LEU A 196 3.18 0.59 -19.86
N TRP A 197 4.31 1.30 -19.78
CA TRP A 197 4.39 2.74 -20.00
C TRP A 197 5.42 3.03 -21.09
N PRO A 198 5.02 3.48 -22.29
CA PRO A 198 5.94 3.69 -23.41
C PRO A 198 7.08 4.69 -23.12
N GLU A 199 6.87 5.61 -22.19
CA GLU A 199 7.81 6.67 -21.86
C GLU A 199 8.91 6.24 -20.88
N PHE A 200 8.71 5.16 -20.12
CA PHE A 200 9.69 4.66 -19.16
C PHE A 200 9.41 3.19 -18.79
N ASP A 201 10.34 2.29 -19.13
CA ASP A 201 10.23 0.84 -18.90
C ASP A 201 11.31 0.30 -17.93
N GLU A 202 12.04 1.21 -17.28
CA GLU A 202 13.10 0.90 -16.34
C GLU A 202 12.58 0.73 -14.90
N GLU A 203 13.46 0.27 -14.00
CA GLU A 203 13.16 0.11 -12.57
C GLU A 203 12.81 1.46 -11.92
N TRP A 204 11.68 1.51 -11.21
CA TRP A 204 11.18 2.75 -10.61
C TRP A 204 10.88 2.60 -9.12
N TRP A 205 11.16 3.64 -8.33
CA TRP A 205 10.97 3.60 -6.87
C TRP A 205 9.52 3.38 -6.48
N CYS A 206 8.56 3.90 -7.23
CA CYS A 206 7.14 3.81 -6.90
C CYS A 206 6.65 2.38 -7.04
N SER A 207 6.89 1.79 -8.22
CA SER A 207 6.54 0.39 -8.53
C SER A 207 7.30 -0.59 -7.63
N SER A 208 8.59 -0.32 -7.36
CA SER A 208 9.39 -1.12 -6.43
C SER A 208 8.81 -1.08 -5.02
N ALA A 209 8.57 0.11 -4.47
CA ALA A 209 8.09 0.26 -3.10
C ALA A 209 6.71 -0.38 -2.90
N LEU A 210 5.73 -0.06 -3.75
CA LEU A 210 4.37 -0.57 -3.60
C LEU A 210 4.28 -2.08 -3.84
N PHE A 211 5.03 -2.62 -4.80
CA PHE A 211 5.07 -4.07 -5.01
C PHE A 211 5.85 -4.79 -3.90
N GLY A 212 6.90 -4.18 -3.35
CA GLY A 212 7.61 -4.68 -2.17
C GLY A 212 6.71 -4.77 -0.94
N SER A 213 5.91 -3.74 -0.68
CA SER A 213 4.87 -3.73 0.36
C SER A 213 3.89 -4.90 0.18
N LEU A 214 3.34 -5.04 -1.02
CA LEU A 214 2.44 -6.15 -1.34
C LEU A 214 3.11 -7.51 -1.12
N SER A 215 4.37 -7.66 -1.51
CA SER A 215 5.13 -8.91 -1.37
C SER A 215 5.35 -9.28 0.10
N PHE A 216 5.68 -8.33 0.98
CA PHE A 216 5.72 -8.58 2.43
C PHE A 216 4.36 -8.99 2.99
N LEU A 217 3.28 -8.35 2.54
CA LEU A 217 1.92 -8.68 2.98
C LEU A 217 1.49 -10.08 2.49
N LEU A 218 1.86 -10.46 1.26
CA LEU A 218 1.61 -11.81 0.75
C LEU A 218 2.38 -12.86 1.55
N TYR A 219 3.67 -12.62 1.83
CA TYR A 219 4.44 -13.50 2.69
C TYR A 219 3.80 -13.66 4.06
N LYS A 220 3.42 -12.55 4.71
CA LYS A 220 2.78 -12.56 6.02
C LYS A 220 1.52 -13.45 6.07
N ASN A 221 0.72 -13.45 4.99
CA ASN A 221 -0.56 -14.15 4.96
C ASN A 221 -0.50 -15.55 4.34
N MET A 222 0.58 -15.91 3.64
CA MET A 222 0.69 -17.18 2.92
C MET A 222 1.91 -18.03 3.28
N GLY A 223 2.95 -17.43 3.85
CA GLY A 223 4.20 -18.12 4.18
C GLY A 223 5.06 -18.53 2.97
N ASP A 224 4.73 -18.08 1.76
CA ASP A 224 5.50 -18.40 0.55
C ASP A 224 6.76 -17.53 0.45
N GLU A 225 7.91 -18.15 0.70
CA GLU A 225 9.25 -17.54 0.72
C GLU A 225 9.61 -16.81 -0.58
N ARG A 226 8.98 -17.13 -1.71
CA ARG A 226 9.22 -16.41 -2.97
C ARG A 226 8.85 -14.93 -2.84
N TYR A 227 7.77 -14.62 -2.10
CA TYR A 227 7.37 -13.23 -1.86
C TYR A 227 8.34 -12.52 -0.91
N LEU A 228 8.81 -13.20 0.14
CA LEU A 228 9.80 -12.61 1.05
C LEU A 228 11.09 -12.27 0.32
N ASN A 229 11.60 -13.18 -0.53
CA ASN A 229 12.81 -12.97 -1.30
C ASN A 229 12.71 -11.75 -2.24
N VAL A 230 11.58 -11.61 -2.94
CA VAL A 230 11.32 -10.43 -3.78
C VAL A 230 11.25 -9.16 -2.93
N ALA A 231 10.52 -9.18 -1.82
CA ALA A 231 10.37 -8.01 -0.95
C ALA A 231 11.71 -7.54 -0.37
N LEU A 232 12.56 -8.46 0.06
CA LEU A 232 13.91 -8.15 0.53
C LEU A 232 14.82 -7.63 -0.58
N GLY A 233 14.71 -8.18 -1.80
CA GLY A 233 15.42 -7.67 -2.98
C GLY A 233 15.03 -6.24 -3.32
N VAL A 234 13.74 -5.90 -3.22
CA VAL A 234 13.24 -4.52 -3.36
C VAL A 234 13.88 -3.60 -2.32
N VAL A 235 13.94 -4.01 -1.05
CA VAL A 235 14.56 -3.20 0.01
C VAL A 235 16.06 -2.99 -0.26
N ASP A 236 16.76 -4.02 -0.75
CA ASP A 236 18.17 -3.89 -1.14
C ASP A 236 18.35 -2.92 -2.31
N TRP A 237 17.44 -2.94 -3.28
CA TRP A 237 17.45 -2.02 -4.42
C TRP A 237 17.14 -0.58 -3.98
N LEU A 238 16.08 -0.37 -3.18
CA LEU A 238 15.73 0.93 -2.63
C LEU A 238 16.89 1.52 -1.81
N ASN A 239 17.62 0.70 -1.05
CA ASN A 239 18.78 1.16 -0.27
C ASN A 239 19.97 1.63 -1.13
N LYS A 240 20.02 1.24 -2.40
CA LYS A 240 21.07 1.64 -3.35
C LYS A 240 20.67 2.86 -4.18
N LEU A 241 19.40 3.27 -4.14
CA LEU A 241 18.94 4.43 -4.89
C LEU A 241 19.65 5.70 -4.43
N ASP A 242 20.27 6.35 -5.39
CA ASP A 242 20.75 7.72 -5.28
C ASP A 242 19.78 8.65 -6.01
N LEU A 243 18.89 9.30 -5.26
CA LEU A 243 17.89 10.20 -5.84
C LEU A 243 18.50 11.43 -6.53
N SER A 244 19.78 11.71 -6.31
CA SER A 244 20.49 12.80 -6.99
C SER A 244 21.02 12.41 -8.38
N ASN A 245 21.11 11.11 -8.68
CA ASN A 245 21.83 10.61 -9.86
C ASN A 245 21.08 9.52 -10.66
N VAL A 246 19.95 9.01 -10.16
CA VAL A 246 19.14 8.05 -10.93
C VAL A 246 18.33 8.81 -11.99
N GLN A 247 18.32 8.28 -13.22
CA GLN A 247 17.47 8.76 -14.30
C GLN A 247 16.00 8.45 -13.95
N GLN A 248 15.38 9.36 -13.22
CA GLN A 248 13.99 9.25 -12.79
C GLN A 248 13.07 9.79 -13.90
N PRO A 249 11.88 9.19 -14.11
CA PRO A 249 10.93 9.69 -15.09
C PRO A 249 10.40 11.09 -14.73
N LEU A 250 10.51 11.48 -13.45
CA LEU A 250 10.10 12.79 -12.94
C LEU A 250 11.18 13.37 -12.02
N PRO A 251 11.47 14.69 -12.09
CA PRO A 251 12.38 15.34 -11.16
C PRO A 251 11.83 15.27 -9.72
N LEU A 252 12.71 15.24 -8.72
CA LEU A 252 12.34 15.11 -7.30
C LEU A 252 11.29 16.15 -6.85
N SER A 253 11.39 17.38 -7.35
CA SER A 253 10.43 18.47 -7.08
C SER A 253 8.99 18.18 -7.54
N ARG A 254 8.81 17.23 -8.46
CA ARG A 254 7.50 16.79 -8.96
C ARG A 254 7.02 15.47 -8.37
N GLN A 255 7.87 14.75 -7.63
CA GLN A 255 7.49 13.49 -6.99
C GLN A 255 6.65 13.72 -5.72
N GLY A 256 6.79 14.88 -5.09
CA GLY A 256 5.98 15.29 -3.95
C GLY A 256 6.17 14.41 -2.70
N PRO A 257 5.30 14.55 -1.69
CA PRO A 257 5.40 13.77 -0.44
C PRO A 257 5.08 12.28 -0.63
N ALA A 258 4.49 11.87 -1.77
CA ALA A 258 4.15 10.48 -2.04
C ALA A 258 5.38 9.57 -2.11
N MET A 259 6.52 10.09 -2.59
CA MET A 259 7.75 9.29 -2.68
C MET A 259 8.23 8.73 -1.34
N PRO A 260 8.54 9.57 -0.33
CA PRO A 260 8.96 9.04 0.95
C PRO A 260 7.86 8.20 1.60
N MET A 261 6.58 8.50 1.39
CA MET A 261 5.47 7.72 1.95
C MET A 261 5.43 6.29 1.40
N TYR A 262 5.51 6.09 0.08
CA TYR A 262 5.49 4.75 -0.51
C TYR A 262 6.73 3.94 -0.15
N VAL A 263 7.90 4.58 -0.16
CA VAL A 263 9.14 3.94 0.26
C VAL A 263 9.03 3.49 1.72
N LEU A 264 8.57 4.36 2.62
CA LEU A 264 8.36 4.03 4.04
C LEU A 264 7.31 2.94 4.23
N GLU A 265 6.29 2.85 3.38
CA GLU A 265 5.31 1.75 3.42
C GLU A 265 6.00 0.40 3.24
N ALA A 266 6.93 0.28 2.28
CA ALA A 266 7.69 -0.94 2.05
C ALA A 266 8.57 -1.31 3.25
N TYR A 267 9.28 -0.34 3.82
CA TYR A 267 10.08 -0.56 5.03
C TYR A 267 9.20 -0.97 6.22
N SER A 268 8.04 -0.34 6.37
CA SER A 268 7.11 -0.60 7.47
C SER A 268 6.53 -2.01 7.39
N ALA A 269 6.17 -2.47 6.19
CA ALA A 269 5.69 -3.83 5.94
C ALA A 269 6.80 -4.88 6.16
N GLY A 270 8.05 -4.52 5.86
CA GLY A 270 9.20 -5.40 5.91
C GLY A 270 9.95 -5.45 7.25
N TRP A 271 9.71 -4.51 8.17
CA TRP A 271 10.60 -4.22 9.29
C TRP A 271 10.94 -5.44 10.15
N GLN A 272 9.92 -6.26 10.46
CA GLN A 272 10.05 -7.47 11.27
C GLN A 272 10.86 -8.58 10.57
N TYR A 273 11.00 -8.54 9.25
CA TYR A 273 11.70 -9.55 8.45
C TYR A 273 13.16 -9.16 8.13
N MET A 274 13.57 -7.95 8.49
CA MET A 274 14.95 -7.50 8.36
C MET A 274 15.70 -7.78 9.66
N SER A 275 16.88 -8.40 9.61
CA SER A 275 17.67 -8.60 10.84
C SER A 275 18.06 -7.26 11.46
N LYS A 276 18.15 -7.21 12.81
CA LYS A 276 18.42 -5.99 13.58
C LYS A 276 19.70 -5.29 13.13
N ASP A 277 20.72 -6.06 12.74
CA ASP A 277 22.02 -5.55 12.31
C ASP A 277 22.17 -5.41 10.78
N SER A 278 21.13 -5.75 10.00
CA SER A 278 21.25 -5.67 8.53
C SER A 278 21.38 -4.24 8.03
N ALA A 279 22.15 -4.08 6.95
CA ALA A 279 22.17 -2.85 6.17
C ALA A 279 20.77 -2.43 5.69
N ARG A 280 19.84 -3.38 5.57
CA ARG A 280 18.44 -3.14 5.17
C ARG A 280 17.69 -2.23 6.14
N ARG A 281 18.04 -2.21 7.44
CA ARG A 281 17.41 -1.31 8.43
C ARG A 281 17.98 0.12 8.44
N LYS A 282 18.94 0.43 7.57
CA LYS A 282 19.60 1.74 7.48
C LYS A 282 19.23 2.43 6.15
N PRO A 283 17.98 2.92 5.99
CA PRO A 283 17.52 3.51 4.73
C PRO A 283 18.43 4.67 4.30
N ARG A 284 19.19 4.46 3.22
CA ARG A 284 20.11 5.48 2.69
C ARG A 284 19.37 6.63 1.99
N LEU A 285 18.21 6.32 1.40
CA LEU A 285 17.30 7.25 0.74
C LEU A 285 16.90 8.45 1.60
N LEU A 286 16.81 8.27 2.93
CA LEU A 286 16.41 9.35 3.85
C LEU A 286 17.56 10.32 4.19
N LYS A 287 18.83 9.94 3.92
CA LYS A 287 19.97 10.84 4.15
C LYS A 287 20.12 11.89 3.05
N SER A 288 19.68 11.61 1.83
CA SER A 288 19.76 12.51 0.69
C SER A 288 18.66 13.58 0.64
N CYS A 289 17.64 13.49 1.50
CA CYS A 289 16.52 14.44 1.52
C CYS A 289 16.78 15.73 2.33
N GLY A 290 17.98 15.94 2.86
CA GLY A 290 18.32 17.18 3.57
C GLY A 290 17.42 17.43 4.77
N ALA A 291 17.55 16.58 5.80
CA ALA A 291 17.21 16.95 7.16
C ALA A 291 18.47 17.46 7.86
#